data_AF-A0A660US23-F1
#
_entry.id   AF-A0A660US23-F1
#
_cell.length_a   1.000
_cell.length_b   1.000
_cell.length_c   1.000
_cell.angle_alpha   90.00
_cell.angle_beta   90.00
_cell.angle_gamma   90.00
#
_symmetry.space_group_name_H-M   'P 1'
#
loop_
_entity.id
_entity.type
_entity.pdbx_description
1 polymer ?
#
loop_
_entity_poly.entity_id
_entity_poly.type
_entity_poly.pdbx_seq_one_letter_code
_entity_poly.pdbx_strand_id
1 'polypeptide(L)'
;MGGTKLTDKQKMEIALDMLGDKMSQAGIRSKWGISSTDACKVRDQALEMFLKEMERSSKDLNNLRAGVADIKKLVRDHSLVVSYLKKKMKF
;
A
#
# COMPACT_ATOMS: atom_id res chain seq x y z
N MET A 1 -36.15 -11.51 3.00
CA MET A 1 -34.89 -12.22 3.29
C MET A 1 -34.03 -11.29 4.15
N GLY A 2 -33.76 -11.69 5.39
CA GLY A 2 -33.08 -10.84 6.38
C GLY A 2 -31.63 -10.58 5.97
N GLY A 3 -31.27 -9.32 5.76
CA GLY A 3 -29.90 -8.91 5.48
C GLY A 3 -29.03 -9.17 6.69
N THR A 4 -28.35 -10.32 6.71
CA THR A 4 -27.32 -10.61 7.71
C THR A 4 -26.20 -9.60 7.48
N LYS A 5 -25.96 -8.71 8.45
CA LYS A 5 -24.84 -7.76 8.38
C LYS A 5 -23.55 -8.57 8.27
N LEU A 6 -22.86 -8.45 7.14
CA LEU A 6 -21.54 -9.04 6.95
C LEU A 6 -20.60 -8.49 8.03
N THR A 7 -19.85 -9.38 8.66
CA THR A 7 -18.75 -8.99 9.54
C THR A 7 -17.61 -8.43 8.71
N ASP A 8 -16.75 -7.61 9.31
CA ASP A 8 -15.62 -7.01 8.58
C ASP A 8 -14.65 -8.07 8.04
N LYS A 9 -14.50 -9.20 8.77
CA LYS A 9 -13.77 -10.37 8.28
C LYS A 9 -14.39 -10.96 7.02
N GLN A 10 -15.71 -11.13 6.98
CA GLN A 10 -16.41 -11.64 5.80
C GLN A 10 -16.31 -10.67 4.61
N LYS A 11 -16.45 -9.36 4.83
CA LYS A 11 -16.25 -8.35 3.78
C LYS A 11 -14.83 -8.43 3.20
N MET A 12 -13.84 -8.63 4.05
CA MET A 12 -12.44 -8.76 3.62
C MET A 12 -12.19 -10.05 2.82
N GLU A 13 -12.76 -11.18 3.23
CA GLU A 13 -12.67 -12.42 2.45
C GLU A 13 -13.39 -12.31 1.10
N ILE A 14 -14.56 -11.67 1.05
CA ILE A 14 -15.28 -11.37 -0.20
C ILE A 14 -14.45 -10.46 -1.11
N ALA A 15 -13.84 -9.42 -0.55
CA ALA A 15 -12.96 -8.51 -1.28
C ALA A 15 -11.75 -9.23 -1.88
N LEU A 16 -11.12 -10.12 -1.12
CA LEU A 16 -9.99 -10.94 -1.60
C LEU A 16 -10.41 -11.91 -2.70
N ASP A 17 -11.57 -12.55 -2.56
CA ASP A 17 -12.14 -13.41 -3.61
C ASP A 17 -12.41 -12.63 -4.90
N MET A 18 -12.89 -11.38 -4.79
CA MET A 18 -13.16 -10.49 -5.93
C MET A 18 -11.91 -9.95 -6.60
N LEU A 19 -10.92 -9.50 -5.83
CA LEU A 19 -9.67 -8.92 -6.36
C LEU A 19 -8.72 -9.99 -6.89
N GLY A 20 -8.77 -11.21 -6.34
CA GLY A 20 -7.93 -12.32 -6.76
C GLY A 20 -8.39 -13.02 -8.05
N ASP A 21 -9.50 -12.58 -8.65
CA ASP A 21 -10.14 -13.16 -9.86
C ASP A 21 -10.34 -14.69 -9.79
N LYS A 22 -10.47 -15.23 -8.58
CA LYS A 22 -10.58 -16.68 -8.34
C LYS A 22 -11.97 -17.22 -8.63
N MET A 23 -12.99 -16.36 -8.64
CA MET A 23 -14.39 -16.70 -8.87
C MET A 23 -15.14 -15.58 -9.60
N SER A 24 -16.08 -15.97 -10.45
CA SER A 24 -16.99 -15.01 -11.08
C SER A 24 -17.87 -14.31 -10.03
N GLN A 25 -18.31 -13.08 -10.34
CA GLN A 25 -19.21 -12.30 -9.48
C GLN A 25 -20.49 -13.06 -9.09
N ALA A 26 -21.02 -13.90 -9.99
CA ALA A 26 -22.14 -14.78 -9.70
C ALA A 26 -21.78 -15.89 -8.70
N GLY A 27 -20.59 -16.49 -8.83
CA GLY A 27 -20.08 -17.49 -7.90
C GLY A 27 -19.85 -16.91 -6.49
N ILE A 28 -19.31 -15.70 -6.40
CA ILE A 28 -19.09 -15.01 -5.11
C ILE A 28 -20.43 -14.71 -4.43
N ARG A 29 -21.41 -14.19 -5.18
CA ARG A 29 -22.76 -13.96 -4.65
C ARG A 29 -23.41 -15.24 -4.13
N SER A 30 -23.26 -16.35 -4.87
CA SER A 30 -23.83 -17.63 -4.45
C SER A 30 -23.11 -18.22 -3.23
N LYS A 31 -21.78 -18.09 -3.15
CA LYS A 31 -20.97 -18.57 -2.02
C LYS A 31 -21.32 -17.86 -0.72
N TRP A 32 -21.54 -16.55 -0.80
CA TRP A 32 -21.74 -15.69 0.38
C TRP A 32 -23.21 -15.39 0.68
N GLY A 33 -24.14 -15.79 -0.21
CA GLY A 33 -25.57 -15.54 -0.04
C GLY A 33 -25.93 -14.05 -0.09
N ILE A 34 -25.15 -13.24 -0.81
CA ILE A 34 -25.28 -11.77 -0.84
C ILE A 34 -25.97 -11.26 -2.09
N SER A 35 -26.66 -10.13 -1.96
CA SER A 35 -27.26 -9.44 -3.10
C SER A 35 -26.18 -8.88 -4.04
N SER A 36 -26.56 -8.61 -5.29
CA SER A 36 -25.66 -7.96 -6.24
C SER A 36 -25.23 -6.56 -5.77
N THR A 37 -26.13 -5.86 -5.08
CA THR A 37 -25.87 -4.53 -4.54
C THR A 37 -24.84 -4.57 -3.41
N ASP A 38 -24.96 -5.54 -2.50
CA ASP A 38 -24.02 -5.69 -1.39
C ASP A 38 -22.65 -6.16 -1.88
N ALA A 39 -22.61 -7.02 -2.90
CA ALA A 39 -21.37 -7.40 -3.57
C ALA A 39 -20.64 -6.19 -4.17
N CYS A 40 -21.35 -5.31 -4.90
CA CYS A 40 -20.77 -4.08 -5.43
C CYS A 40 -20.24 -3.16 -4.30
N LYS A 41 -20.99 -2.98 -3.22
CA LYS A 41 -20.55 -2.16 -2.08
C LYS A 41 -19.25 -2.69 -1.44
N VAL A 42 -19.16 -3.99 -1.23
CA VAL A 42 -17.95 -4.61 -0.64
C VAL A 42 -16.76 -4.44 -1.57
N ARG A 43 -16.96 -4.61 -2.89
CA ARG A 43 -15.92 -4.38 -3.90
C ARG A 43 -15.43 -2.93 -3.89
N ASP A 44 -16.35 -1.98 -3.91
CA ASP A 44 -16.01 -0.56 -4.01
C ASP A 44 -15.26 -0.10 -2.74
N GLN A 45 -15.69 -0.57 -1.56
CA GLN A 45 -14.98 -0.35 -0.30
C GLN A 45 -13.57 -0.97 -0.30
N ALA A 46 -13.43 -2.17 -0.83
CA ALA A 46 -12.12 -2.82 -0.93
C ALA A 46 -11.16 -2.08 -1.88
N LEU A 47 -11.66 -1.62 -3.03
CA LEU A 47 -10.90 -0.82 -3.97
C LEU A 47 -10.48 0.52 -3.36
N GLU A 48 -11.37 1.20 -2.64
CA GLU A 48 -11.06 2.46 -1.96
C GLU A 48 -9.95 2.27 -0.91
N MET A 49 -10.05 1.22 -0.09
CA MET A 49 -9.02 0.89 0.89
C MET A 49 -7.67 0.57 0.22
N PHE A 50 -7.70 -0.20 -0.86
CA PHE A 50 -6.50 -0.56 -1.61
C PHE A 50 -5.82 0.66 -2.22
N LEU A 51 -6.59 1.55 -2.87
CA LEU A 51 -6.08 2.79 -3.45
C LEU A 51 -5.47 3.69 -2.38
N LYS A 52 -6.13 3.84 -1.23
CA LYS A 52 -5.63 4.65 -0.12
C LYS A 52 -4.31 4.13 0.46
N GLU A 53 -4.16 2.80 0.58
CA GLU A 53 -2.91 2.20 1.05
C GLU A 53 -1.80 2.28 -0.01
N MET A 54 -2.14 2.20 -1.30
CA MET A 54 -1.18 2.47 -2.38
C MET A 54 -0.67 3.91 -2.33
N GLU A 55 -1.56 4.89 -2.15
CA GLU A 55 -1.19 6.29 -2.00
C GLU A 55 -0.26 6.51 -0.81
N ARG A 56 -0.59 5.95 0.37
CA ARG A 56 0.27 6.00 1.56
C ARG A 56 1.64 5.39 1.30
N SER A 57 1.69 4.19 0.74
CA SER A 57 2.94 3.49 0.44
C SER A 57 3.82 4.27 -0.55
N SER A 58 3.21 4.90 -1.56
CA SER A 58 3.94 5.74 -2.52
C SER A 58 4.55 6.99 -1.86
N LYS A 59 3.82 7.61 -0.92
CA LYS A 59 4.29 8.76 -0.17
C LYS A 59 5.47 8.37 0.73
N ASP A 60 5.38 7.24 1.40
CA ASP A 60 6.45 6.73 2.26
C ASP A 60 7.71 6.37 1.47
N LEU A 61 7.56 5.74 0.29
CA LEU A 61 8.68 5.50 -0.62
C LEU A 61 9.35 6.80 -1.10
N ASN A 62 8.57 7.84 -1.40
CA ASN A 62 9.10 9.14 -1.80
C ASN A 62 9.85 9.82 -0.64
N ASN A 63 9.30 9.76 0.57
CA ASN A 63 9.95 10.29 1.78
C ASN A 63 11.27 9.56 2.06
N LEU A 64 11.28 8.23 1.96
CA LEU A 64 12.47 7.42 2.14
C LEU A 64 13.54 7.77 1.08
N ARG A 65 13.13 7.91 -0.19
CA ARG A 65 14.02 8.31 -1.28
C ARG A 65 14.65 9.69 -1.03
N ALA A 66 13.88 10.64 -0.54
CA ALA A 66 14.38 11.97 -0.17
C ALA A 66 15.42 11.87 0.96
N GLY A 67 15.13 11.13 2.04
CA GLY A 67 16.07 10.92 3.14
C GLY A 67 17.38 10.24 2.70
N VAL A 68 17.30 9.25 1.80
CA VAL A 68 18.51 8.62 1.22
C VAL A 68 19.33 9.61 0.40
N ALA A 69 18.69 10.53 -0.33
CA ALA A 69 19.38 11.56 -1.10
C ALA A 69 20.12 12.54 -0.18
N ASP A 70 19.51 12.94 0.94
CA ASP A 70 20.11 13.83 1.93
C ASP A 70 21.31 13.19 2.61
N ILE A 71 21.20 11.92 3.02
CA ILE A 71 22.33 11.17 3.61
C ILE A 71 23.48 11.05 2.60
N LYS A 72 23.18 10.74 1.33
CA LYS A 72 24.20 10.69 0.27
C LYS A 72 24.91 12.03 0.09
N LYS A 73 24.18 13.14 0.20
CA LYS A 73 24.77 14.48 0.14
C LYS A 73 25.71 14.71 1.32
N LEU A 74 25.27 14.41 2.54
CA LEU A 74 26.08 14.57 3.75
C LEU A 74 27.37 13.73 3.69
N VAL A 75 27.30 12.49 3.21
CA VAL A 75 28.48 11.63 3.04
C VAL A 75 29.46 12.22 2.02
N ARG A 76 28.97 12.78 0.91
CA ARG A 76 29.82 13.49 -0.07
C ARG A 76 30.48 14.70 0.56
N ASP A 77 29.72 15.52 1.27
CA ASP A 77 30.25 16.73 1.92
C ASP A 77 31.33 16.37 2.96
N HIS A 78 31.09 15.34 3.77
CA HIS A 78 32.11 14.79 4.67
C HIS A 78 33.35 14.29 3.94
N SER A 79 33.20 13.59 2.81
CA SER A 79 34.35 13.11 2.04
C SER A 79 35.21 14.26 1.49
N LEU A 80 34.60 15.39 1.13
CA LEU A 80 35.28 16.61 0.71
C LEU A 80 36.07 17.23 1.87
N VAL A 81 35.45 17.34 3.05
CA VAL A 81 36.11 17.85 4.27
C VAL A 81 37.30 16.99 4.64
N VAL A 82 37.13 15.66 4.67
CA VAL A 82 38.23 14.72 4.96
C VAL A 82 39.36 14.85 3.95
N SER A 83 39.04 14.98 2.66
CA SER A 83 40.04 15.15 1.60
C SER A 83 40.80 16.47 1.75
N TYR A 84 40.10 17.57 2.07
CA TYR A 84 40.71 18.86 2.35
C TYR A 84 41.65 18.80 3.55
N LEU A 85 41.19 18.20 4.66
CA LEU A 85 41.98 18.05 5.88
C LEU A 85 43.23 17.19 5.64
N LYS A 86 43.11 16.06 4.94
CA LYS A 86 44.27 15.22 4.52
C LYS A 86 45.30 16.04 3.74
N LYS A 87 44.84 16.86 2.78
CA LYS A 87 45.72 17.70 1.96
C LYS A 87 46.42 18.80 2.77
N LYS A 88 45.76 19.35 3.80
CA LYS A 88 46.30 20.44 4.63
C LYS A 88 47.17 19.96 5.79
N MET A 89 46.86 18.82 6.39
CA MET A 89 47.52 18.32 7.59
C MET A 89 48.72 17.41 7.32
N LYS A 90 49.06 17.11 6.06
CA LYS A 90 50.15 16.18 5.68
C LYS A 90 50.13 14.91 6.54
N PHE A 91 49.02 14.17 6.49
CA PHE A 91 49.07 12.73 6.78
C PHE A 91 49.69 12.00 5.59
#